data_AF-A0A392QDZ1-F1
#
_entry.id   AF-A0A392QDZ1-F1
#
_cell.length_a   1.000
_cell.length_b   1.000
_cell.length_c   1.000
_cell.angle_alpha   90.00
_cell.angle_beta   90.00
_cell.angle_gamma   90.00
#
_symmetry.space_group_name_H-M   'P 1'
#
loop_
_entity.id
_entity.type
_entity.pdbx_description
1 polymer ?
#
loop_
_entity_poly.entity_id
_entity_poly.type
_entity_poly.pdbx_seq_one_letter_code
_entity_poly.pdbx_strand_id
1 'polypeptide(L)'
;AELEELHGITADIHSLSRRNANICWQQSRSLWLKEGDENSKYFHSTIASRRSGNIISSIQVEGVTIEGVQPIRHAVFSHFASHFKASTMERPGGGESSVQTADHVRRG
;
A
#
# COMPACT_ATOMS: atom_id res chain seq x y z
N ALA A 1 47.84 -29.61 0.81
CA ALA A 1 47.00 -30.79 0.55
C ALA A 1 45.62 -30.59 1.19
N GLU A 2 45.47 -30.72 2.51
CA GLU A 2 44.16 -30.63 3.18
C GLU A 2 43.43 -29.28 3.03
N LEU A 3 44.15 -28.15 3.12
CA LEU A 3 43.56 -26.82 2.92
C LEU A 3 43.07 -26.57 1.48
N GLU A 4 43.73 -27.17 0.50
CA GLU A 4 43.38 -27.04 -0.91
C GLU A 4 42.16 -27.89 -1.25
N GLU A 5 42.05 -29.06 -0.63
CA GLU A 5 40.88 -29.93 -0.68
C GLU A 5 39.65 -29.25 -0.03
N LEU A 6 39.80 -28.61 1.12
CA LEU A 6 38.74 -27.82 1.76
C LEU A 6 38.24 -26.67 0.90
N HIS A 7 39.15 -25.96 0.22
CA HIS A 7 38.78 -24.90 -0.73
C HIS A 7 38.03 -25.45 -1.95
N GLY A 8 38.44 -26.59 -2.48
CA GLY A 8 37.72 -27.29 -3.56
C GLY A 8 36.29 -27.64 -3.16
N ILE A 9 36.12 -28.27 -2.00
CA ILE A 9 34.80 -28.65 -1.46
C ILE A 9 33.92 -27.42 -1.25
N THR A 10 34.48 -26.34 -0.72
CA THR A 10 33.74 -25.08 -0.50
C THR A 10 33.27 -24.47 -1.83
N ALA A 11 34.12 -24.48 -2.86
CA ALA A 11 33.77 -24.01 -4.19
C ALA A 11 32.63 -24.84 -4.82
N ASP A 12 32.66 -26.15 -4.63
CA ASP A 12 31.62 -27.07 -5.10
C ASP A 12 30.29 -26.83 -4.40
N ILE A 13 30.29 -26.69 -3.07
CA ILE A 13 29.09 -26.36 -2.29
C ILE A 13 28.45 -25.08 -2.82
N HIS A 14 29.23 -24.01 -2.99
CA HIS A 14 28.70 -22.76 -3.52
C HIS A 14 28.17 -22.91 -4.96
N SER A 15 28.85 -23.69 -5.80
CA SER A 15 28.40 -23.97 -7.17
C SER A 15 27.04 -24.69 -7.18
N LEU A 16 26.89 -25.71 -6.35
CA LEU A 16 25.66 -26.47 -6.20
C LEU A 16 24.53 -25.60 -5.62
N SER A 17 24.82 -24.76 -4.60
CA SER A 17 23.84 -23.83 -4.05
C SER A 17 23.34 -22.84 -5.10
N ARG A 18 24.23 -22.27 -5.94
CA ARG A 18 23.84 -21.37 -7.03
C ARG A 18 22.96 -22.08 -8.06
N ARG A 19 23.29 -23.32 -8.44
CA ARG A 19 22.47 -24.11 -9.36
C ARG A 19 21.09 -24.39 -8.78
N ASN A 20 21.03 -24.78 -7.50
CA ASN A 20 19.76 -25.02 -6.81
C ASN A 20 18.89 -23.76 -6.76
N ALA A 21 19.47 -22.60 -6.42
CA ALA A 21 18.76 -21.33 -6.41
C ALA A 21 18.19 -20.97 -7.81
N ASN A 22 18.95 -21.22 -8.88
CA ASN A 22 18.47 -21.02 -10.25
C ASN A 22 17.29 -21.94 -10.58
N ILE A 23 17.37 -23.22 -10.21
CA ILE A 23 16.28 -24.18 -10.43
C ILE A 23 15.02 -23.75 -9.68
N CYS A 24 15.13 -23.40 -8.39
CA CYS A 24 14.00 -22.92 -7.61
C CYS A 24 13.36 -21.66 -8.22
N TRP A 25 14.19 -20.72 -8.68
CA TRP A 25 13.69 -19.51 -9.34
C TRP A 25 12.94 -19.83 -10.64
N GLN A 26 13.49 -20.70 -11.48
CA GLN A 26 12.83 -21.12 -12.73
C GLN A 26 11.51 -21.85 -12.47
N GLN A 27 11.48 -22.74 -11.47
CA GLN A 27 10.27 -23.46 -11.06
C GLN A 27 9.19 -22.50 -10.54
N SER A 28 9.55 -21.58 -9.64
CA SER A 28 8.64 -20.56 -9.13
C SER A 28 8.09 -19.67 -10.25
N ARG A 29 8.94 -19.24 -11.18
CA ARG A 29 8.51 -18.46 -12.35
C ARG A 29 7.58 -19.24 -13.25
N SER A 30 7.86 -20.52 -13.52
CA SER A 30 6.99 -21.39 -14.32
C SER A 30 5.64 -21.63 -13.64
N LEU A 31 5.63 -21.78 -12.32
CA LEU A 31 4.42 -21.92 -11.52
C LEU A 31 3.57 -20.65 -11.62
N TRP A 32 4.18 -19.48 -11.44
CA TRP A 32 3.50 -18.19 -11.54
C TRP A 32 2.93 -17.92 -12.94
N LEU A 33 3.63 -18.31 -14.00
CA LEU A 33 3.10 -18.20 -15.37
C LEU A 33 1.92 -19.14 -15.63
N LYS A 34 1.88 -20.30 -14.97
CA LYS A 34 0.84 -21.33 -15.17
C LYS A 34 -0.40 -21.04 -14.33
N GLU A 35 -0.22 -20.68 -13.07
CA GLU A 35 -1.30 -20.47 -12.09
C GLU A 35 -1.77 -19.02 -12.06
N GLY A 36 -0.98 -18.11 -12.64
CA GLY A 36 -1.19 -16.68 -12.50
C GLY A 36 -0.80 -16.20 -11.10
N ASP A 37 -1.19 -14.96 -10.79
CA ASP A 37 -0.95 -14.39 -9.48
C ASP A 37 -1.95 -14.92 -8.44
N GLU A 38 -1.71 -16.10 -7.85
CA GLU A 38 -2.49 -16.55 -6.68
C GLU A 38 -2.38 -15.58 -5.49
N ASN A 39 -1.34 -14.74 -5.45
CA ASN A 39 -1.20 -13.66 -4.48
C ASN A 39 -2.24 -12.53 -4.72
N SER A 40 -2.88 -12.46 -5.90
CA SER A 40 -4.05 -11.61 -6.10
C SER A 40 -5.18 -12.02 -5.15
N LYS A 41 -5.39 -13.32 -4.87
CA LYS A 41 -6.38 -13.76 -3.88
C LYS A 41 -6.05 -13.25 -2.49
N TYR A 42 -4.79 -13.30 -2.08
CA TYR A 42 -4.33 -12.76 -0.80
C TYR A 42 -4.55 -11.24 -0.70
N PHE A 43 -4.11 -10.48 -1.70
CA PHE A 43 -4.30 -9.03 -1.71
C PHE A 43 -5.78 -8.63 -1.83
N HIS A 44 -6.57 -9.31 -2.66
CA HIS A 44 -8.00 -9.08 -2.78
C HIS A 44 -8.72 -9.39 -1.47
N SER A 45 -8.36 -10.48 -0.77
CA SER A 45 -8.93 -10.78 0.54
C SER A 45 -8.58 -9.69 1.56
N THR A 46 -7.33 -9.24 1.59
CA THR A 46 -6.88 -8.15 2.48
C THR A 46 -7.61 -6.83 2.19
N ILE A 47 -7.77 -6.47 0.92
CA ILE A 47 -8.52 -5.28 0.49
C ILE A 47 -10.00 -5.43 0.84
N ALA A 48 -10.60 -6.60 0.63
CA ALA A 48 -12.00 -6.87 0.96
C ALA A 48 -12.25 -6.76 2.47
N SER A 49 -11.38 -7.33 3.31
CA SER A 49 -11.46 -7.20 4.76
C SER A 49 -11.33 -5.75 5.21
N ARG A 50 -10.37 -4.99 4.66
CA ARG A 50 -10.24 -3.56 4.93
C ARG A 50 -11.49 -2.78 4.49
N ARG A 51 -12.01 -3.06 3.30
CA ARG A 51 -13.27 -2.45 2.83
C ARG A 51 -14.41 -2.75 3.78
N SER A 52 -14.56 -4.00 4.20
CA SER A 52 -15.62 -4.40 5.14
C SER A 52 -15.48 -3.73 6.50
N GLY A 53 -14.26 -3.62 7.04
CA GLY A 53 -14.02 -2.97 8.33
C GLY A 53 -14.15 -1.45 8.28
N ASN A 54 -13.96 -0.84 7.11
CA ASN A 54 -14.06 0.61 6.92
C ASN A 54 -15.47 1.07 6.48
N ILE A 55 -16.45 0.16 6.37
CA ILE A 55 -17.83 0.56 6.11
C ILE A 55 -18.37 1.27 7.35
N ILE A 56 -18.73 2.53 7.18
CA ILE A 56 -19.47 3.30 8.17
C ILE A 56 -20.97 3.00 7.99
N SER A 57 -21.52 2.12 8.82
CA SER A 57 -22.93 1.72 8.78
C SER A 57 -23.86 2.71 9.48
N SER A 58 -23.38 3.34 10.55
CA SER A 58 -24.09 4.34 11.32
C SER A 58 -23.14 5.32 12.00
N ILE A 59 -23.63 6.52 12.29
CA ILE A 59 -22.92 7.54 13.08
C ILE A 59 -23.88 8.14 14.11
N GLN A 60 -23.36 8.67 15.21
CA GLN A 60 -24.18 9.41 16.18
C GLN A 60 -23.94 10.92 16.03
N VAL A 61 -25.02 11.68 15.96
CA VAL A 61 -25.02 13.15 15.91
C VAL A 61 -26.00 13.64 16.96
N GLU A 62 -25.52 14.41 17.93
CA GLU A 62 -26.35 15.00 19.00
C GLU A 62 -27.23 13.98 19.76
N GLY A 63 -26.71 12.76 19.95
CA GLY A 63 -27.41 11.67 20.63
C GLY A 63 -28.40 10.90 19.76
N VAL A 64 -28.55 11.24 18.47
CA VAL A 64 -29.37 10.52 17.50
C VAL A 64 -28.49 9.64 16.62
N THR A 65 -28.82 8.36 16.53
CA THR A 65 -28.17 7.42 15.59
C THR A 65 -28.71 7.66 14.18
N ILE A 66 -27.80 7.98 13.26
CA ILE A 66 -28.07 8.19 11.85
C ILE A 66 -27.55 7.00 11.06
N GLU A 67 -28.43 6.38 10.27
CA GLU A 67 -28.13 5.22 9.43
C GLU A 67 -28.37 5.54 7.96
N GLY A 68 -27.69 4.79 7.09
CA GLY A 68 -27.82 4.90 5.64
C GLY A 68 -26.84 5.89 5.00
N VAL A 69 -26.47 5.60 3.75
CA VAL A 69 -25.39 6.31 3.05
C VAL A 69 -25.68 7.79 2.87
N GLN A 70 -26.91 8.16 2.48
CA GLN A 70 -27.26 9.55 2.20
C GLN A 70 -27.29 10.42 3.48
N PRO A 71 -27.97 10.01 4.56
CA PRO A 71 -27.97 10.76 5.82
C PRO A 71 -26.56 10.88 6.44
N ILE A 72 -25.79 9.79 6.47
CA ILE A 72 -24.40 9.79 6.99
C ILE A 72 -23.55 10.79 6.20
N ARG A 73 -23.60 10.74 4.87
CA ARG A 73 -22.83 11.65 4.02
C ARG A 73 -23.20 13.11 4.26
N HIS A 74 -24.49 13.41 4.40
CA HIS A 74 -24.96 14.77 4.68
C HIS A 74 -24.47 15.27 6.04
N ALA A 75 -24.63 14.46 7.08
CA ALA A 75 -24.19 14.81 8.44
C ALA A 75 -22.68 15.06 8.52
N VAL A 76 -21.86 14.19 7.91
CA VAL A 76 -20.41 14.37 7.83
C VAL A 76 -20.06 15.66 7.09
N PHE A 77 -20.68 15.90 5.93
CA PHE A 77 -20.45 17.12 5.15
C PHE A 77 -20.79 18.37 5.97
N SER A 78 -21.97 18.44 6.57
CA SER A 78 -22.43 19.58 7.35
C SER A 78 -21.53 19.85 8.55
N HIS A 79 -21.08 18.80 9.25
CA HIS A 79 -20.14 18.91 10.37
C HIS A 79 -18.83 19.59 9.95
N PHE A 80 -18.16 19.05 8.92
CA PHE A 80 -16.88 19.60 8.46
C PHE A 80 -17.04 20.96 7.78
N ALA A 81 -18.10 21.18 7.00
CA ALA A 81 -18.38 22.47 6.38
C ALA A 81 -18.54 23.59 7.44
N SER A 82 -19.18 23.31 8.57
CA SER A 82 -19.26 24.25 9.70
C SER A 82 -17.89 24.43 10.37
N HIS A 83 -17.19 23.34 10.64
CA HIS A 83 -15.89 23.35 11.34
C HIS A 83 -14.82 24.13 10.56
N PHE A 84 -14.73 23.96 9.24
CA PHE A 84 -13.77 24.68 8.41
C PHE A 84 -14.16 26.14 8.14
N LYS A 85 -15.45 26.50 8.25
CA LYS A 85 -15.88 27.90 8.23
C LYS A 85 -15.53 28.62 9.53
N ALA A 86 -15.57 27.91 10.66
CA ALA A 86 -15.18 28.44 11.97
C ALA A 86 -13.66 28.63 12.10
N SER A 87 -12.84 27.88 11.35
CA SER A 87 -11.38 28.01 11.33
C SER A 87 -10.88 29.06 10.34
N THR A 88 -11.34 30.31 10.45
CA THR A 88 -10.57 31.48 10.00
C THR A 88 -9.73 31.98 11.16
N MET A 89 -8.96 31.09 11.79
CA MET A 89 -7.79 31.52 12.55
C MET A 89 -6.72 31.85 11.53
N GLU A 90 -6.45 33.15 11.34
CA GLU A 90 -5.21 33.64 10.74
C GLU A 90 -4.06 32.82 11.33
N ARG A 91 -3.44 31.98 10.50
CA ARG A 91 -2.26 31.20 10.86
C ARG A 91 -1.19 32.21 11.27
N PRO A 92 -0.73 32.26 12.54
CA PRO A 92 0.32 33.18 12.93
C PRO A 92 1.54 32.86 12.06
N GLY A 93 2.01 33.87 11.33
CA GLY A 93 2.86 33.75 10.14
C GLY A 93 3.90 32.63 10.21
N GLY A 94 3.66 31.57 9.44
CA GLY A 94 4.63 30.53 9.11
C GLY A 94 4.90 30.59 7.61
N GLY A 95 6.06 31.14 7.26
CA GLY A 95 6.53 31.55 5.93
C GLY A 95 6.05 30.73 4.73
N GLU A 96 5.85 31.46 3.64
CA GLU A 96 5.59 30.95 2.30
C GLU A 96 6.76 30.09 1.84
N SER A 97 6.63 28.76 1.94
CA SER A 97 7.39 27.87 1.07
C SER A 97 6.68 27.83 -0.27
N SER A 98 7.16 28.65 -1.21
CA SER A 98 6.75 28.63 -2.61
C SER A 98 7.06 27.25 -3.20
N VAL A 99 6.05 26.39 -3.30
CA VAL A 99 6.16 25.14 -4.04
C VAL A 99 5.96 25.47 -5.51
N GLN A 100 7.05 25.59 -6.26
CA GLN A 100 7.01 25.72 -7.71
C GLN A 100 6.66 24.36 -8.31
N THR A 101 5.44 24.23 -8.85
CA THR A 101 5.07 23.10 -9.70
C THR A 101 5.87 23.20 -11.00
N ALA A 102 6.74 22.22 -11.25
CA ALA A 102 7.43 22.07 -12.53
C ALA A 102 6.45 21.52 -13.57
N ASP A 103 5.88 22.40 -14.40
CA ASP A 103 5.22 22.01 -15.64
C ASP A 103 6.26 21.47 -16.62
N HIS A 104 6.34 20.14 -16.75
CA HIS A 104 7.08 19.50 -17.83
C HIS A 104 6.19 19.45 -19.09
N VAL A 105 6.20 20.55 -19.85
CA VAL A 105 5.65 20.57 -21.21
C VAL A 105 6.59 19.82 -22.13
N ARG A 106 6.11 18.69 -22.67
CA ARG A 106 6.65 18.03 -23.87
C ARG A 106 6.93 19.06 -24.96
N ARG A 107 8.15 19.09 -25.48
CA ARG A 107 8.46 19.47 -26.87
C ARG A 107 9.76 18.80 -27.30
N GLY A 108 9.71 18.10 -28.44
CA GLY A 108 10.82 17.38 -29.07
C GLY A 108 10.38 15.99 -29.47
#